data_AF-A0A6P0VPB5-F1
#
_entry.id   AF-A0A6P0VPB5-F1
#
_cell.length_a   1.000
_cell.length_b   1.000
_cell.length_c   1.000
_cell.angle_alpha   90.00
_cell.angle_beta   90.00
_cell.angle_gamma   90.00
#
_symmetry.space_group_name_H-M   'P 1'
#
loop_
_entity.id
_entity.type
_entity.pdbx_description
1 polymer ?
#
loop_
_entity_poly.entity_id
_entity_poly.type
_entity_poly.pdbx_seq_one_letter_code
_entity_poly.pdbx_strand_id
1 'polypeptide(L)'
;MISSSNTALGNSTTIVSSQSDDFVSRRVIDYLEQLDDPRKEKILAFHQAHQELMEIAQGSFAKHQAWLGGYQDHIAECFRIAEAMYLGLQKVRQVPINLNSALVVLYFHDIEKMWKYSQGLPPDFDKQCFYRKELREIYGIELTTDELSALKYIHGEPQEEYNATTRLMSPLASFCHCVDTLSARMWYNEGRNLG
;
A
#
# COMPACT_ATOMS: atom_id res chain seq x y z
N MET A 1 28.06 -63.06 -9.77
CA MET A 1 27.60 -62.44 -8.51
C MET A 1 28.12 -61.01 -8.48
N ILE A 2 27.26 -60.11 -8.02
CA ILE A 2 27.39 -58.66 -7.97
C ILE A 2 28.60 -58.26 -7.10
N SER A 3 29.38 -57.25 -7.51
CA SER A 3 30.03 -56.33 -6.57
C SER A 3 30.51 -55.06 -7.27
N SER A 4 29.97 -53.94 -6.81
CA SER A 4 30.17 -52.56 -7.24
C SER A 4 31.41 -51.92 -6.59
N SER A 5 31.95 -50.85 -7.20
CA SER A 5 32.66 -49.77 -6.49
C SER A 5 32.65 -48.50 -7.36
N ASN A 6 31.72 -47.58 -7.09
CA ASN A 6 31.89 -46.36 -6.28
C ASN A 6 32.69 -45.23 -6.97
N THR A 7 31.99 -44.43 -7.77
CA THR A 7 32.37 -43.05 -8.09
C THR A 7 31.44 -42.10 -7.33
N ALA A 8 31.99 -41.47 -6.29
CA ALA A 8 31.33 -40.41 -5.55
C ALA A 8 31.30 -39.14 -6.41
N LEU A 9 30.10 -38.77 -6.89
CA LEU A 9 29.82 -37.42 -7.38
C LEU A 9 29.24 -36.64 -6.20
N GLY A 10 30.03 -35.67 -5.73
CA GLY A 10 29.60 -34.72 -4.72
C GLY A 10 28.48 -33.83 -5.27
N ASN A 11 27.27 -34.03 -4.77
CA ASN A 11 26.21 -33.04 -4.90
C ASN A 11 26.49 -31.93 -3.89
N SER A 12 27.13 -30.86 -4.37
CA SER A 12 27.11 -29.57 -3.69
C SER A 12 25.73 -28.97 -3.92
N THR A 13 24.78 -29.33 -3.05
CA THR A 13 23.48 -28.66 -2.99
C THR A 13 23.71 -27.25 -2.46
N THR A 14 23.92 -26.30 -3.37
CA THR A 14 23.87 -24.88 -3.05
C THR A 14 22.46 -24.60 -2.55
N ILE A 15 22.32 -24.45 -1.23
CA ILE A 15 21.09 -23.98 -0.61
C ILE A 15 20.88 -22.55 -1.11
N VAL A 16 19.97 -22.38 -2.07
CA VAL A 16 19.44 -21.07 -2.42
C VAL A 16 18.58 -20.64 -1.25
N SER A 17 19.15 -19.78 -0.41
CA SER A 17 18.47 -19.10 0.70
C SER A 17 17.16 -18.46 0.19
N SER A 18 16.05 -18.85 0.82
CA SER A 18 14.68 -18.49 0.48
C SER A 18 14.39 -17.00 0.69
N GLN A 19 14.40 -16.22 -0.40
CA GLN A 19 13.81 -14.86 -0.41
C GLN A 19 12.27 -14.86 -0.21
N SER A 20 11.64 -16.03 -0.06
CA SER A 20 10.19 -16.17 0.05
C SER A 20 9.63 -15.84 1.44
N ASP A 21 10.40 -16.01 2.51
CA ASP A 21 9.89 -15.83 3.88
C ASP A 21 9.83 -14.35 4.29
N ASP A 22 10.65 -13.50 3.67
CA ASP A 22 10.77 -12.08 4.03
C ASP A 22 9.58 -11.24 3.53
N PHE A 23 8.95 -11.63 2.41
CA PHE A 23 7.84 -10.87 1.82
C PHE A 23 6.56 -10.89 2.66
N VAL A 24 6.30 -11.99 3.37
CA VAL A 24 5.06 -12.17 4.13
C VAL A 24 5.09 -11.39 5.45
N SER A 25 6.28 -11.25 6.07
CA SER A 25 6.43 -10.61 7.38
C SER A 25 6.55 -9.09 7.38
N ARG A 26 6.73 -8.44 6.21
CA ARG A 26 6.92 -6.98 6.15
C ARG A 26 5.68 -6.23 6.60
N ARG A 27 5.85 -5.38 7.60
CA ARG A 27 4.87 -4.43 8.12
C ARG A 27 4.89 -3.13 7.33
N VAL A 28 3.91 -2.27 7.58
CA VAL A 28 3.84 -0.92 6.97
C VAL A 28 5.15 -0.16 7.19
N ILE A 29 5.68 -0.16 8.42
CA ILE A 29 6.91 0.55 8.77
C ILE A 29 8.11 0.09 7.94
N ASP A 30 8.22 -1.21 7.66
CA ASP A 30 9.37 -1.76 6.91
C ASP A 30 9.40 -1.26 5.46
N TYR A 31 8.24 -1.00 4.86
CA TYR A 31 8.14 -0.33 3.56
C TYR A 31 8.48 1.16 3.65
N LEU A 32 7.99 1.85 4.68
CA LEU A 32 8.27 3.29 4.87
C LEU A 32 9.76 3.55 5.12
N GLU A 33 10.43 2.68 5.87
CA GLU A 33 11.88 2.74 6.11
C GLU A 33 12.70 2.51 4.84
N GLN A 34 12.13 1.86 3.83
CA GLN A 34 12.78 1.58 2.55
C GLN A 34 12.38 2.55 1.43
N LEU A 35 11.52 3.54 1.71
CA LEU A 35 11.13 4.55 0.72
C LEU A 35 12.34 5.32 0.22
N ASP A 36 12.59 5.23 -1.09
CA ASP A 36 13.50 6.14 -1.79
C ASP A 36 12.71 7.40 -2.20
N ASP A 37 12.43 8.24 -1.20
CA ASP A 37 11.65 9.46 -1.33
C ASP A 37 12.19 10.57 -0.40
N PRO A 38 12.37 11.82 -0.87
CA PRO A 38 12.86 12.92 -0.04
C PRO A 38 11.97 13.26 1.17
N ARG A 39 10.72 12.79 1.19
CA ARG A 39 9.74 12.99 2.27
C ARG A 39 9.76 11.86 3.30
N LYS A 40 10.56 10.80 3.10
CA LYS A 40 10.61 9.60 3.95
C LYS A 40 10.61 9.93 5.44
N GLU A 41 11.54 10.76 5.91
CA GLU A 41 11.66 11.09 7.34
C GLU A 41 10.40 11.73 7.92
N LYS A 42 9.71 12.55 7.13
CA LYS A 42 8.45 13.20 7.56
C LYS A 42 7.28 12.22 7.56
N ILE A 43 7.24 11.30 6.60
CA ILE A 43 6.24 10.23 6.54
C ILE A 43 6.43 9.25 7.70
N LEU A 44 7.68 8.91 8.04
CA LEU A 44 8.01 8.10 9.22
C LEU A 44 7.59 8.80 10.52
N ALA A 45 7.90 10.09 10.66
CA ALA A 45 7.47 10.88 11.81
C ALA A 45 5.92 10.95 11.91
N PHE A 46 5.23 11.11 10.77
CA PHE A 46 3.77 11.05 10.71
C PHE A 46 3.26 9.68 11.17
N HIS A 47 3.84 8.59 10.68
CA HIS A 47 3.47 7.23 11.06
C HIS A 47 3.61 7.00 12.57
N GLN A 48 4.77 7.33 13.13
CA GLN A 48 5.05 7.19 14.56
C GLN A 48 4.07 8.01 15.42
N ALA A 49 3.75 9.24 15.00
CA ALA A 49 2.81 10.10 15.72
C ALA A 49 1.37 9.57 15.72
N HIS A 50 1.00 8.70 14.77
CA HIS A 50 -0.36 8.16 14.62
C HIS A 50 -0.43 6.65 14.82
N GLN A 51 0.66 6.00 15.23
CA GLN A 51 0.76 4.54 15.29
C GLN A 51 -0.37 3.93 16.15
N GLU A 52 -0.62 4.48 17.33
CA GLU A 52 -1.69 4.01 18.22
C GLU A 52 -3.07 4.08 17.55
N LEU A 53 -3.34 5.13 16.77
CA LEU A 53 -4.60 5.27 16.03
C LEU A 53 -4.69 4.24 14.90
N MET A 54 -3.59 3.97 14.19
CA MET A 54 -3.54 2.99 13.11
C MET A 54 -3.80 1.56 13.63
N GLU A 55 -3.20 1.21 14.77
CA GLU A 55 -3.30 -0.12 15.40
C GLU A 55 -4.73 -0.44 15.87
N ILE A 56 -5.55 0.57 16.17
CA ILE A 56 -6.93 0.38 16.60
C ILE A 56 -7.97 0.66 15.51
N ALA A 57 -7.61 1.35 14.43
CA ALA A 57 -8.57 1.75 13.41
C ALA A 57 -9.07 0.55 12.59
N GLN A 58 -10.38 0.52 12.32
CA GLN A 58 -10.98 -0.45 11.42
C GLN A 58 -10.69 -0.07 9.96
N GLY A 59 -10.45 -1.08 9.12
CA GLY A 59 -10.26 -0.89 7.68
C GLY A 59 -11.56 -0.54 6.96
N SER A 60 -12.73 -0.89 7.52
CA SER A 60 -14.02 -0.38 7.08
C SER A 60 -15.08 -0.52 8.17
N PHE A 61 -16.26 0.09 7.95
CA PHE A 61 -17.36 0.01 8.93
C PHE A 61 -17.93 -1.41 9.10
N ALA A 62 -18.11 -2.14 7.99
CA ALA A 62 -18.81 -3.43 8.00
C ALA A 62 -18.36 -4.39 6.89
N LYS A 63 -17.38 -4.00 6.06
CA LYS A 63 -16.95 -4.76 4.88
C LYS A 63 -15.56 -5.36 5.15
N HIS A 64 -14.69 -5.37 4.14
CA HIS A 64 -13.33 -5.89 4.25
C HIS A 64 -12.61 -5.21 5.41
N GLN A 65 -11.80 -5.98 6.14
CA GLN A 65 -10.96 -5.48 7.22
C GLN A 65 -11.72 -4.67 8.30
N ALA A 66 -13.00 -4.97 8.55
CA ALA A 66 -13.82 -4.30 9.58
C ALA A 66 -13.52 -4.73 11.03
N TRP A 67 -12.28 -5.14 11.31
CA TRP A 67 -11.79 -5.50 12.64
C TRP A 67 -10.84 -4.44 13.21
N LEU A 68 -10.60 -4.48 14.51
CA LEU A 68 -9.61 -3.61 15.19
C LEU A 68 -8.22 -3.83 14.57
N GLY A 69 -7.55 -2.76 14.13
CA GLY A 69 -6.26 -2.83 13.42
C GLY A 69 -6.38 -3.15 11.93
N GLY A 70 -7.60 -3.35 11.43
CA GLY A 70 -7.85 -3.66 10.01
C GLY A 70 -7.39 -2.57 9.05
N TYR A 71 -7.26 -1.32 9.49
CA TYR A 71 -6.72 -0.24 8.66
C TYR A 71 -5.24 -0.43 8.35
N GLN A 72 -4.43 -0.74 9.36
CA GLN A 72 -3.00 -0.99 9.17
C GLN A 72 -2.77 -2.28 8.37
N ASP A 73 -3.57 -3.31 8.64
CA ASP A 73 -3.60 -4.55 7.87
C ASP A 73 -3.86 -4.28 6.37
N HIS A 74 -4.86 -3.44 6.05
CA HIS A 74 -5.18 -3.03 4.67
C HIS A 74 -4.01 -2.35 3.97
N ILE A 75 -3.33 -1.43 4.67
CA ILE A 75 -2.18 -0.72 4.10
C ILE A 75 -1.02 -1.69 3.86
N ALA A 76 -0.74 -2.59 4.81
CA ALA A 76 0.32 -3.58 4.66
C ALA A 76 0.02 -4.53 3.50
N GLU A 77 -1.23 -4.96 3.33
CA GLU A 77 -1.66 -5.76 2.17
C GLU A 77 -1.51 -4.99 0.86
N CYS A 78 -1.96 -3.73 0.83
CA CYS A 78 -1.77 -2.84 -0.32
C CYS A 78 -0.31 -2.72 -0.74
N PHE A 79 0.62 -2.56 0.22
CA PHE A 79 2.06 -2.45 -0.09
C PHE A 79 2.62 -3.73 -0.70
N ARG A 80 2.28 -4.90 -0.14
CA ARG A 80 2.67 -6.20 -0.70
C ARG A 80 2.11 -6.39 -2.10
N ILE A 81 0.81 -6.14 -2.30
CA ILE A 81 0.17 -6.25 -3.62
C ILE A 81 0.80 -5.26 -4.61
N ALA A 82 1.09 -4.03 -4.21
CA ALA A 82 1.74 -3.04 -5.06
C ALA A 82 3.11 -3.50 -5.53
N GLU A 83 3.97 -3.98 -4.63
CA GLU A 83 5.29 -4.49 -4.98
C GLU A 83 5.20 -5.68 -5.95
N ALA A 84 4.37 -6.68 -5.62
CA ALA A 84 4.18 -7.86 -6.48
C ALA A 84 3.60 -7.50 -7.86
N MET A 85 2.58 -6.64 -7.89
CA MET A 85 1.94 -6.19 -9.13
C MET A 85 2.88 -5.35 -9.98
N TYR A 86 3.65 -4.44 -9.38
CA TYR A 86 4.62 -3.61 -10.08
C TYR A 86 5.70 -4.46 -10.77
N LEU A 87 6.33 -5.36 -10.02
CA LEU A 87 7.35 -6.28 -10.55
C LEU A 87 6.78 -7.22 -11.62
N GLY A 88 5.54 -7.68 -11.44
CA GLY A 88 4.84 -8.52 -12.42
C GLY A 88 4.57 -7.77 -13.72
N LEU A 89 4.00 -6.56 -13.64
CA LEU A 89 3.66 -5.74 -14.81
C LEU A 89 4.90 -5.29 -15.58
N GLN A 90 6.02 -5.04 -14.91
CA GLN A 90 7.30 -4.71 -15.55
C GLN A 90 7.80 -5.80 -16.51
N LYS A 91 7.44 -7.07 -16.27
CA LYS A 91 7.76 -8.18 -17.17
C LYS A 91 6.92 -8.20 -18.45
N VAL A 92 5.76 -7.53 -18.43
CA VAL A 92 4.83 -7.45 -19.57
C VAL A 92 5.12 -6.23 -20.43
N ARG A 93 5.29 -5.06 -19.81
CA ARG A 93 5.57 -3.78 -20.47
C ARG A 93 6.16 -2.77 -19.50
N GLN A 94 6.75 -1.69 -20.02
CA GLN A 94 7.17 -0.56 -19.20
C GLN A 94 5.97 -0.04 -18.39
N VAL A 95 6.14 0.02 -17.06
CA VAL A 95 5.16 0.56 -16.13
C VAL A 95 5.45 2.05 -15.96
N PRO A 96 4.57 2.97 -16.40
CA PRO A 96 4.87 4.41 -16.45
C PRO A 96 4.61 5.10 -15.10
N ILE A 97 4.96 4.46 -13.99
CA ILE A 97 4.80 5.01 -12.63
C ILE A 97 6.04 4.73 -11.79
N ASN A 98 6.21 5.53 -10.74
CA ASN A 98 7.19 5.30 -9.68
C ASN A 98 6.53 4.50 -8.54
N LEU A 99 7.18 3.41 -8.09
CA LEU A 99 6.62 2.58 -7.01
C LEU A 99 6.56 3.32 -5.67
N ASN A 100 7.55 4.16 -5.32
CA ASN A 100 7.51 4.95 -4.09
C ASN A 100 6.31 5.91 -4.08
N SER A 101 6.00 6.57 -5.22
CA SER A 101 4.77 7.38 -5.32
C SER A 101 3.50 6.55 -5.14
N ALA A 102 3.47 5.31 -5.64
CA ALA A 102 2.32 4.42 -5.40
C ALA A 102 2.18 4.05 -3.93
N LEU A 103 3.29 3.75 -3.24
CA LEU A 103 3.29 3.47 -1.80
C LEU A 103 2.85 4.70 -1.00
N VAL A 104 3.30 5.91 -1.35
CA VAL A 104 2.83 7.16 -0.72
C VAL A 104 1.33 7.35 -0.91
N VAL A 105 0.81 7.15 -2.12
CA VAL A 105 -0.63 7.24 -2.39
C VAL A 105 -1.40 6.19 -1.58
N LEU A 106 -0.97 4.94 -1.59
CA LEU A 106 -1.62 3.85 -0.85
C LEU A 106 -1.53 4.04 0.67
N TYR A 107 -0.49 4.68 1.19
CA TYR A 107 -0.39 5.00 2.61
C TYR A 107 -1.47 6.02 3.03
N PHE A 108 -1.65 7.07 2.23
CA PHE A 108 -2.55 8.17 2.57
C PHE A 108 -3.99 8.00 2.04
N HIS A 109 -4.27 7.03 1.16
CA HIS A 109 -5.55 7.00 0.42
C HIS A 109 -6.80 6.98 1.29
N ASP A 110 -6.73 6.37 2.45
CA ASP A 110 -7.83 6.20 3.41
C ASP A 110 -7.48 6.75 4.80
N ILE A 111 -6.69 7.83 4.81
CA ILE A 111 -6.17 8.44 6.04
C ILE A 111 -7.25 8.80 7.06
N GLU A 112 -8.45 9.16 6.62
CA GLU A 112 -9.56 9.52 7.50
C GLU A 112 -10.01 8.37 8.40
N LYS A 113 -9.76 7.11 8.00
CA LYS A 113 -10.17 5.92 8.75
C LYS A 113 -9.49 5.85 10.12
N MET A 114 -8.29 6.41 10.27
CA MET A 114 -7.57 6.48 11.55
C MET A 114 -8.42 7.13 12.65
N TRP A 115 -9.20 8.16 12.29
CA TRP A 115 -10.02 8.90 13.24
C TRP A 115 -11.51 8.53 13.16
N LYS A 116 -12.02 8.26 11.95
CA LYS A 116 -13.45 8.04 11.67
C LYS A 116 -14.10 6.97 12.55
N TYR A 117 -13.39 5.87 12.81
CA TYR A 117 -13.93 4.73 13.56
C TYR A 117 -13.48 4.65 15.02
N SER A 118 -12.55 5.50 15.43
CA SER A 118 -12.01 5.54 16.80
C SER A 118 -12.62 6.70 17.59
N GLN A 119 -12.29 7.93 17.21
CA GLN A 119 -12.67 9.18 17.89
C GLN A 119 -13.73 10.00 17.14
N GLY A 120 -14.05 9.61 15.90
CA GLY A 120 -14.88 10.38 14.97
C GLY A 120 -14.07 11.42 14.19
N LEU A 121 -14.66 11.93 13.11
CA LEU A 121 -14.12 13.06 12.36
C LEU A 121 -14.81 14.36 12.79
N PRO A 122 -14.10 15.50 12.78
CA PRO A 122 -14.73 16.80 12.81
C PRO A 122 -15.81 16.93 11.73
N PRO A 123 -16.93 17.63 11.98
CA PRO A 123 -18.00 17.80 10.97
C PRO A 123 -17.53 18.46 9.66
N ASP A 124 -16.46 19.22 9.72
CA ASP A 124 -15.83 19.97 8.63
C ASP A 124 -14.57 19.32 8.08
N PHE A 125 -14.29 18.04 8.43
CA PHE A 125 -13.16 17.32 7.87
C PHE A 125 -13.28 17.20 6.35
N ASP A 126 -12.36 17.84 5.64
CA ASP A 126 -12.22 17.76 4.19
C ASP A 126 -10.92 17.03 3.84
N LYS A 127 -11.08 15.79 3.34
CA LYS A 127 -9.98 14.92 2.91
C LYS A 127 -9.08 15.57 1.86
N GLN A 128 -9.64 16.38 0.95
CA GLN A 128 -8.87 17.09 -0.08
C GLN A 128 -8.10 18.28 0.51
N CYS A 129 -8.72 19.01 1.46
CA CYS A 129 -8.03 20.05 2.22
C CYS A 129 -6.87 19.46 3.01
N PHE A 130 -7.09 18.33 3.69
CA PHE A 130 -6.05 17.62 4.45
C PHE A 130 -4.83 17.31 3.57
N TYR A 131 -5.05 16.74 2.38
CA TYR A 131 -3.98 16.41 1.45
C TYR A 131 -3.22 17.62 0.92
N ARG A 132 -3.93 18.71 0.59
CA ARG A 132 -3.33 19.88 -0.08
C ARG A 132 -2.69 20.85 0.88
N LYS A 133 -3.20 20.91 2.11
CA LYS A 133 -2.86 21.94 3.08
C LYS A 133 -2.24 21.34 4.34
N GLU A 134 -2.97 20.50 5.07
CA GLU A 134 -2.54 20.04 6.40
C GLU A 134 -1.29 19.17 6.33
N LEU A 135 -1.21 18.22 5.39
CA LEU A 135 0.00 17.41 5.17
C LEU A 135 1.23 18.29 4.98
N ARG A 136 1.11 19.38 4.20
CA ARG A 136 2.20 20.30 3.92
C ARG A 136 2.51 21.21 5.09
N GLU A 137 1.50 21.90 5.64
CA GLU A 137 1.69 22.97 6.61
C GLU A 137 2.03 22.42 8.01
N ILE A 138 1.44 21.29 8.40
CA ILE A 138 1.61 20.71 9.73
C ILE A 138 2.74 19.68 9.72
N TYR A 139 2.75 18.79 8.72
CA TYR A 139 3.68 17.65 8.68
C TYR A 139 4.85 17.85 7.72
N GLY A 140 4.87 18.94 6.94
CA GLY A 140 5.91 19.20 5.95
C GLY A 140 5.91 18.24 4.76
N ILE A 141 4.83 17.46 4.56
CA ILE A 141 4.68 16.46 3.50
C ILE A 141 3.93 17.10 2.34
N GLU A 142 4.64 17.43 1.26
CA GLU A 142 4.03 17.96 0.05
C GLU A 142 3.82 16.84 -0.97
N LEU A 143 2.57 16.61 -1.35
CA LEU A 143 2.20 15.63 -2.38
C LEU A 143 2.37 16.23 -3.77
N THR A 144 2.86 15.43 -4.71
CA THR A 144 2.99 15.85 -6.12
C THR A 144 1.61 15.97 -6.78
N THR A 145 1.55 16.65 -7.92
CA THR A 145 0.30 16.77 -8.68
C THR A 145 -0.26 15.41 -9.11
N ASP A 146 0.60 14.45 -9.48
CA ASP A 146 0.16 13.11 -9.88
C ASP A 146 -0.34 12.30 -8.68
N GLU A 147 0.31 12.40 -7.51
CA GLU A 147 -0.16 11.75 -6.28
C GLU A 147 -1.49 12.33 -5.78
N LEU A 148 -1.67 13.66 -5.86
CA LEU A 148 -2.96 14.30 -5.56
C LEU A 148 -4.06 13.85 -6.53
N SER A 149 -3.74 13.72 -7.81
CA SER A 149 -4.67 13.16 -8.81
C SER A 149 -5.01 11.71 -8.50
N ALA A 150 -4.01 10.91 -8.12
CA ALA A 150 -4.18 9.53 -7.73
C ALA A 150 -5.08 9.37 -6.50
N LEU A 151 -4.83 10.14 -5.44
CA LEU A 151 -5.69 10.16 -4.24
C LEU A 151 -7.12 10.59 -4.54
N LYS A 152 -7.34 11.47 -5.52
CA LYS A 152 -8.69 11.88 -5.95
C LYS A 152 -9.46 10.71 -6.59
N TYR A 153 -8.81 9.92 -7.43
CA TYR A 153 -9.46 8.90 -8.26
C TYR A 153 -9.18 7.45 -7.86
N ILE A 154 -8.47 7.20 -6.76
CA ILE A 154 -8.09 5.84 -6.33
C ILE A 154 -9.30 4.92 -6.09
N HIS A 155 -10.48 5.45 -5.78
CA HIS A 155 -11.70 4.64 -5.59
C HIS A 155 -12.56 4.52 -6.85
N GLY A 156 -12.05 4.94 -8.01
CA GLY A 156 -12.80 5.02 -9.26
C GLY A 156 -13.07 6.47 -9.69
N GLU A 157 -13.39 6.66 -10.96
CA GLU A 157 -13.90 7.93 -11.47
C GLU A 157 -15.37 8.09 -11.04
N PRO A 158 -15.75 9.18 -10.35
CA PRO A 158 -17.15 9.44 -10.02
C PRO A 158 -18.01 9.47 -11.29
N GLN A 159 -19.23 8.92 -11.21
CA GLN A 159 -20.15 8.89 -12.36
C GLN A 159 -20.39 10.29 -12.96
N GLU A 160 -20.41 11.31 -12.11
CA GLU A 160 -20.63 12.72 -12.49
C GLU A 160 -19.44 13.31 -13.28
N GLU A 161 -18.24 12.77 -13.08
CA GLU A 161 -17.00 13.20 -13.74
C GLU A 161 -16.64 12.28 -14.92
N TYR A 162 -17.22 11.08 -15.00
CA TYR A 162 -16.94 10.12 -16.05
C TYR A 162 -17.25 10.70 -17.43
N ASN A 163 -16.25 10.65 -18.31
CA ASN A 163 -16.36 11.18 -19.65
C ASN A 163 -15.58 10.27 -20.62
N ALA A 164 -16.28 9.75 -21.64
CA ALA A 164 -15.73 8.84 -22.64
C ALA A 164 -14.56 9.42 -23.47
N THR A 165 -14.34 10.73 -23.42
CA THR A 165 -13.31 11.45 -24.19
C THR A 165 -12.10 11.89 -23.36
N THR A 166 -12.18 11.83 -22.04
CA THR A 166 -11.10 12.29 -21.14
C THR A 166 -10.71 11.18 -20.18
N ARG A 167 -9.41 10.91 -20.07
CA ARG A 167 -8.88 9.99 -19.06
C ARG A 167 -8.58 10.80 -17.80
N LEU A 168 -9.41 10.67 -16.76
CA LEU A 168 -9.21 11.41 -15.51
C LEU A 168 -8.29 10.65 -14.56
N MET A 169 -8.47 9.33 -14.48
CA MET A 169 -7.61 8.44 -13.71
C MET A 169 -6.24 8.31 -14.39
N SER A 170 -5.20 8.90 -13.79
CA SER A 170 -3.82 8.77 -14.25
C SER A 170 -3.31 7.32 -14.14
N PRO A 171 -2.19 6.94 -14.79
CA PRO A 171 -1.60 5.62 -14.60
C PRO A 171 -1.32 5.27 -13.13
N LEU A 172 -0.89 6.25 -12.33
CA LEU A 172 -0.68 6.08 -10.89
C LEU A 172 -2.00 5.81 -10.16
N ALA A 173 -3.03 6.62 -10.46
CA ALA A 173 -4.37 6.44 -9.91
C ALA A 173 -4.95 5.05 -10.25
N SER A 174 -4.81 4.61 -11.51
CA SER A 174 -5.29 3.32 -11.99
C SER A 174 -4.56 2.16 -11.33
N PHE A 175 -3.24 2.25 -11.19
CA PHE A 175 -2.46 1.25 -10.50
C PHE A 175 -2.91 1.12 -9.03
N CYS A 176 -2.99 2.23 -8.30
CA CYS A 176 -3.39 2.23 -6.90
C CYS A 176 -4.84 1.75 -6.72
N HIS A 177 -5.75 2.10 -7.64
CA HIS A 177 -7.13 1.59 -7.63
C HIS A 177 -7.20 0.07 -7.76
N CYS A 178 -6.38 -0.52 -8.64
CA CYS A 178 -6.28 -1.97 -8.76
C CYS A 178 -5.77 -2.60 -7.46
N VAL A 179 -4.73 -2.01 -6.83
CA VAL A 179 -4.19 -2.50 -5.56
C VAL A 179 -5.24 -2.47 -4.45
N ASP A 180 -5.87 -1.32 -4.24
CA ASP A 180 -6.93 -1.15 -3.22
C ASP A 180 -8.08 -2.13 -3.45
N THR A 181 -8.54 -2.26 -4.70
CA THR A 181 -9.61 -3.19 -5.06
C THR A 181 -9.23 -4.64 -4.78
N LEU A 182 -7.99 -5.04 -5.08
CA LEU A 182 -7.53 -6.41 -4.81
C LEU A 182 -7.50 -6.69 -3.31
N SER A 183 -6.88 -5.80 -2.52
CA SER A 183 -6.87 -5.88 -1.04
C SER A 183 -8.29 -6.00 -0.49
N ALA A 184 -9.17 -5.09 -0.91
CA ALA A 184 -10.54 -4.98 -0.41
C ALA A 184 -11.47 -6.13 -0.82
N ARG A 185 -11.18 -6.88 -1.90
CA ARG A 185 -12.17 -7.76 -2.55
C ARG A 185 -11.70 -9.17 -2.82
N MET A 186 -10.42 -9.38 -3.14
CA MET A 186 -9.93 -10.69 -3.54
C MET A 186 -9.92 -11.66 -2.35
N TRP A 187 -9.45 -11.19 -1.19
CA TRP A 187 -9.31 -12.00 0.03
C TRP A 187 -10.10 -11.41 1.19
N TYR A 188 -11.39 -11.16 0.98
CA TYR A 188 -12.29 -10.47 1.92
C TYR A 188 -12.22 -10.95 3.39
N ASN A 189 -11.95 -12.24 3.61
CA ASN A 189 -11.88 -12.86 4.94
C ASN A 189 -10.45 -13.11 5.44
N GLU A 190 -9.43 -12.74 4.67
CA GLU A 190 -8.01 -12.91 5.03
C GLU A 190 -7.37 -11.54 5.32
N GLY A 191 -6.05 -11.52 5.52
CA GLY A 191 -5.29 -10.28 5.71
C GLY A 191 -5.28 -9.72 7.14
N ARG A 192 -5.57 -10.54 8.16
CA ARG A 192 -5.43 -10.16 9.57
C ARG A 192 -3.98 -10.24 10.06
N ASN A 193 -3.59 -9.34 10.96
CA ASN A 193 -2.27 -9.32 11.60
C ASN A 193 -1.11 -9.17 10.59
N LEU A 194 -1.36 -8.38 9.55
CA LEU A 194 -0.40 -8.00 8.51
C LEU A 194 0.35 -6.71 8.87
N GLY A 195 -0.26 -5.89 9.72
CA GLY A 195 0.19 -4.56 10.16
C GLY A 195 1.36 -4.56 11.13
#